data_AF-A0AAW9H015-F1
#
_entry.id   AF-A0AAW9H015-F1
#
_cell.length_a   1.000
_cell.length_b   1.000
_cell.length_c   1.000
_cell.angle_alpha   90.00
_cell.angle_beta   90.00
_cell.angle_gamma   90.00
#
_symmetry.space_group_name_H-M   'P 1'
#
loop_
_entity.id
_entity.type
_entity.pdbx_description
1 polymer ?
#
loop_
_entity_poly.entity_id
_entity_poly.type
_entity_poly.pdbx_seq_one_letter_code
_entity_poly.pdbx_strand_id
1 'polypeptide(L)'
;MIRRSALALSLVLATAAAAATAQVPAPPAPPAPPAPGSVPAPPPPPAAPVAATPVRVDGTVERFMLNPNGDVDGLWLMDGTQVSFPPHLSADLQAAVRRGDAISVQGYRLGSLPLLQANTITARRSGKQVVDRPPNPMTPPPAPPAPPALTPLQADGRIERLVYGPRGDTAGVLLSDGTVVRMPPHAAVQYSELLRPGARLSVNGFGVLTQVGRSVEATQVGRDRNSLQAVFAPPAPPAPPAAPPPPGAPGAPAAPPPPPAPR
;
A
#
# COMPACT_ATOMS: atom_id res chain seq x y z
N MET A 1 -22.24 -55.60 -37.00
CA MET A 1 -22.37 -57.03 -36.66
C MET A 1 -21.94 -57.24 -35.23
N ILE A 2 -22.79 -57.96 -34.47
CA ILE A 2 -22.85 -58.04 -33.02
C ILE A 2 -22.14 -59.30 -32.52
N ARG A 3 -21.36 -59.21 -31.43
CA ARG A 3 -20.96 -60.33 -30.55
C ARG A 3 -20.99 -59.74 -29.12
N ARG A 4 -21.94 -59.95 -28.19
CA ARG A 4 -22.63 -61.12 -27.61
C ARG A 4 -21.70 -62.14 -26.94
N SER A 5 -21.49 -61.96 -25.64
CA SER A 5 -21.23 -62.98 -24.58
C SER A 5 -21.40 -62.23 -23.23
N ALA A 6 -22.47 -62.39 -22.44
CA ALA A 6 -22.89 -63.52 -21.59
C ALA A 6 -21.84 -63.84 -20.50
N LEU A 7 -22.12 -64.08 -19.21
CA LEU A 7 -23.29 -64.02 -18.31
C LEU A 7 -22.73 -64.46 -16.94
N ALA A 8 -23.07 -63.78 -15.82
CA ALA A 8 -23.07 -64.29 -14.43
C ALA A 8 -23.28 -63.07 -13.51
N LEU A 9 -24.50 -62.72 -13.08
CA LEU A 9 -25.37 -63.38 -12.09
C LEU A 9 -24.67 -63.64 -10.75
N SER A 10 -24.85 -62.73 -9.80
CA SER A 10 -24.86 -63.02 -8.35
C SER A 10 -25.56 -61.88 -7.62
N LEU A 11 -26.81 -62.16 -7.28
CA LEU A 11 -27.75 -61.35 -6.51
C LEU A 11 -27.41 -61.50 -5.02
N VAL A 12 -27.12 -60.40 -4.32
CA VAL A 12 -27.20 -60.37 -2.84
C VAL A 12 -28.17 -59.25 -2.48
N LEU A 13 -29.40 -59.65 -2.17
CA LEU A 13 -30.36 -58.83 -1.44
C LEU A 13 -29.93 -58.78 0.02
N ALA A 14 -29.50 -57.61 0.48
CA ALA A 14 -29.44 -57.28 1.90
C ALA A 14 -30.43 -56.15 2.18
N THR A 15 -31.61 -56.55 2.65
CA THR A 15 -32.62 -55.65 3.23
C THR A 15 -32.12 -55.14 4.58
N ALA A 16 -31.73 -53.87 4.65
CA ALA A 16 -31.55 -53.17 5.92
C ALA A 16 -32.67 -52.14 6.07
N ALA A 17 -33.53 -52.40 7.06
CA ALA A 17 -34.66 -51.58 7.41
C ALA A 17 -34.22 -50.16 7.83
N ALA A 18 -34.94 -49.17 7.30
CA ALA A 18 -34.82 -47.78 7.70
C ALA A 18 -35.37 -47.60 9.13
N ALA A 19 -34.48 -47.26 10.06
CA ALA A 19 -34.84 -46.57 11.29
C ALA A 19 -34.40 -45.11 11.14
N ALA A 20 -35.29 -44.27 10.61
CA ALA A 20 -35.12 -42.84 10.58
C ALA A 20 -35.32 -42.30 12.01
N THR A 21 -34.25 -42.23 12.79
CA THR A 21 -34.25 -41.43 14.01
C THR A 21 -34.23 -39.96 13.61
N ALA A 22 -35.37 -39.28 13.73
CA ALA A 22 -35.43 -37.84 13.69
C ALA A 22 -34.60 -37.27 14.85
N GLN A 23 -33.35 -36.90 14.57
CA GLN A 23 -32.55 -36.11 15.50
C GLN A 23 -33.10 -34.68 15.46
N VAL A 24 -33.79 -34.28 16.53
CA VAL A 24 -34.09 -32.88 16.81
C VAL A 24 -32.75 -32.13 16.89
N PRO A 25 -32.51 -31.07 16.10
CA PRO A 25 -31.29 -30.27 16.23
C PRO A 25 -31.22 -29.71 17.65
N ALA A 26 -30.09 -29.92 18.33
CA ALA A 26 -29.86 -29.29 19.62
C ALA A 26 -29.93 -27.76 19.46
N PRO A 27 -30.56 -27.03 20.40
CA PRO A 27 -30.58 -25.58 20.35
C PRO A 27 -29.14 -25.03 20.37
N PRO A 28 -28.86 -23.93 19.65
CA PRO A 28 -27.55 -23.32 19.65
C PRO A 28 -27.17 -22.90 21.08
N ALA A 29 -25.97 -23.25 21.50
CA ALA A 29 -25.43 -22.83 22.80
C ALA A 29 -25.41 -21.30 22.87
N PRO A 30 -25.73 -20.69 24.03
CA PRO A 30 -25.64 -19.25 24.20
C PRO A 30 -24.19 -18.77 23.99
N PRO A 31 -23.99 -17.57 23.43
CA PRO A 31 -22.66 -17.00 23.25
C PRO A 31 -21.95 -16.86 24.60
N ALA A 32 -20.71 -17.32 24.66
CA ALA A 32 -19.87 -17.15 25.84
C ALA A 32 -19.68 -15.64 26.15
N PRO A 33 -19.66 -15.25 27.43
CA PRO A 33 -19.40 -13.87 27.80
C PRO A 33 -18.01 -13.43 27.31
N PRO A 34 -17.83 -12.15 26.91
CA PRO A 34 -16.55 -11.65 26.48
C PRO A 34 -15.52 -11.75 27.61
N ALA A 35 -14.36 -12.32 27.32
CA ALA A 35 -13.24 -12.35 28.25
C ALA A 35 -12.81 -10.91 28.58
N PRO A 36 -12.67 -10.53 29.86
CA PRO A 36 -12.13 -9.23 30.22
C PRO A 36 -10.65 -9.14 29.84
N GLY A 37 -10.29 -8.16 29.02
CA GLY A 37 -8.90 -7.70 28.89
C GLY A 37 -8.07 -8.37 27.80
N SER A 38 -8.43 -8.20 26.53
CA SER A 38 -7.44 -8.27 25.46
C SER A 38 -6.63 -6.96 25.48
N VAL A 39 -5.48 -6.98 26.15
CA VAL A 39 -4.47 -5.93 26.02
C VAL A 39 -4.12 -5.82 24.52
N PRO A 40 -4.10 -4.62 23.91
CA PRO A 40 -3.67 -4.48 22.52
C PRO A 40 -2.28 -5.09 22.35
N ALA A 41 -2.12 -5.98 21.37
CA ALA A 41 -0.81 -6.54 21.06
C ALA A 41 0.16 -5.39 20.77
N PRO A 42 1.39 -5.41 21.32
CA PRO A 42 2.38 -4.39 21.02
C PRO A 42 2.59 -4.31 19.50
N PRO A 43 2.82 -3.11 18.94
CA PRO A 43 3.05 -2.97 17.51
C PRO A 43 4.21 -3.86 17.07
N PRO A 44 4.14 -4.47 15.87
CA PRO A 44 5.23 -5.29 15.38
C PRO A 44 6.52 -4.48 15.37
N PRO A 45 7.67 -5.09 15.70
CA PRO A 45 8.94 -4.40 15.66
C PRO A 45 9.16 -3.79 14.27
N PRO A 46 9.82 -2.62 14.17
CA PRO A 46 10.14 -2.04 12.87
C PRO A 46 10.90 -3.08 12.04
N ALA A 47 10.51 -3.23 10.78
CA ALA A 47 11.15 -4.15 9.86
C ALA A 47 12.67 -3.90 9.86
N ALA A 48 13.47 -4.97 9.93
CA ALA A 48 14.92 -4.88 9.91
C ALA A 48 15.38 -4.04 8.70
N PRO A 49 16.41 -3.17 8.85
CA PRO A 49 16.88 -2.35 7.75
C PRO A 49 17.33 -3.25 6.60
N VAL A 50 16.69 -3.09 5.44
CA VAL A 50 17.06 -3.82 4.23
C VAL A 50 18.48 -3.37 3.83
N ALA A 51 19.39 -4.33 3.60
CA ALA A 51 20.77 -4.03 3.28
C ALA A 51 20.87 -3.14 2.02
N ALA A 52 21.57 -2.01 2.12
CA ALA A 52 21.82 -1.10 1.02
C ALA A 52 23.23 -1.35 0.47
N THR A 53 23.35 -1.86 -0.76
CA THR A 53 24.65 -2.16 -1.38
C THR A 53 24.94 -1.15 -2.49
N PRO A 54 26.08 -0.45 -2.47
CA PRO A 54 26.44 0.46 -3.56
C PRO A 54 26.65 -0.33 -4.85
N VAL A 55 26.00 0.11 -5.93
CA VAL A 55 26.08 -0.53 -7.25
C VAL A 55 26.16 0.50 -8.36
N ARG A 56 26.70 0.07 -9.50
CA ARG A 56 26.60 0.77 -10.79
C ARG A 56 25.96 -0.17 -11.79
N VAL A 57 24.91 0.28 -12.45
CA VAL A 57 24.13 -0.50 -13.42
C VAL A 57 24.00 0.30 -14.70
N ASP A 58 24.29 -0.34 -15.83
CA ASP A 58 24.00 0.21 -17.15
C ASP A 58 22.72 -0.41 -17.69
N GLY A 59 21.87 0.40 -18.31
CA GLY A 59 20.61 -0.08 -18.86
C GLY A 59 19.93 0.94 -19.77
N THR A 60 18.85 0.51 -20.40
CA THR A 60 18.05 1.36 -21.29
C THR A 60 16.76 1.76 -20.60
N VAL A 61 16.43 3.04 -20.63
CA VAL A 61 15.19 3.56 -20.04
C VAL A 61 14.00 3.00 -20.80
N GLU A 62 13.17 2.25 -20.09
CA GLU A 62 11.88 1.85 -20.60
C GLU A 62 10.86 2.97 -20.48
N ARG A 63 10.70 3.47 -19.25
CA ARG A 63 9.59 4.34 -18.90
C ARG A 63 9.90 5.12 -17.63
N PHE A 64 9.50 6.39 -17.63
CA PHE A 64 9.46 7.21 -16.42
C PHE A 64 8.23 6.91 -15.56
N MET A 65 8.42 6.94 -14.25
CA MET A 65 7.38 6.89 -13.22
C MET A 65 7.03 8.30 -12.79
N LEU A 66 5.73 8.60 -12.78
CA LEU A 66 5.24 9.86 -12.21
C LEU A 66 4.76 9.65 -10.78
N ASN A 67 5.04 10.63 -9.93
CA ASN A 67 4.36 10.80 -8.65
C ASN A 67 2.96 11.44 -8.89
N PRO A 68 2.08 11.46 -7.88
CA PRO A 68 0.76 12.06 -8.02
C PRO A 68 0.83 13.57 -8.25
N ASN A 69 1.95 14.20 -7.87
CA ASN A 69 2.26 15.61 -8.10
C ASN A 69 2.82 15.91 -9.51
N GLY A 70 2.83 14.95 -10.44
CA GLY A 70 3.27 15.19 -11.82
C GLY A 70 4.79 15.26 -12.03
N ASP A 71 5.59 15.06 -10.98
CA ASP A 71 7.04 14.94 -11.13
C ASP A 71 7.43 13.50 -11.43
N VAL A 72 8.55 13.36 -12.14
CA VAL A 72 9.21 12.08 -12.28
C VAL A 72 10.05 11.81 -11.03
N ASP A 73 9.76 10.71 -10.34
CA ASP A 73 10.47 10.24 -9.14
C ASP A 73 11.11 8.86 -9.32
N GLY A 74 11.02 8.33 -10.53
CA GLY A 74 11.60 7.04 -10.87
C GLY A 74 11.54 6.74 -12.36
N LEU A 75 12.14 5.62 -12.72
CA LEU A 75 12.05 5.02 -14.04
C LEU A 75 12.22 3.50 -13.94
N TRP A 76 11.71 2.80 -14.93
CA TRP A 76 12.08 1.40 -15.17
C TRP A 76 13.11 1.31 -16.28
N LEU A 77 14.05 0.39 -16.10
CA LEU A 77 14.92 -0.09 -17.15
C LEU A 77 14.25 -1.24 -17.90
N MET A 78 14.68 -1.48 -19.14
CA MET A 78 14.19 -2.57 -20.01
C MET A 78 14.33 -3.98 -19.40
N ASP A 79 15.23 -4.16 -18.43
CA ASP A 79 15.42 -5.42 -17.70
C ASP A 79 14.43 -5.60 -16.54
N GLY A 80 13.54 -4.64 -16.31
CA GLY A 80 12.57 -4.62 -15.22
C GLY A 80 13.07 -3.97 -13.93
N THR A 81 14.31 -3.50 -13.87
CA THR A 81 14.85 -2.80 -12.70
C THR A 81 14.15 -1.46 -12.49
N GLN A 82 13.59 -1.26 -11.29
CA GLN A 82 13.09 0.03 -10.84
C GLN A 82 14.25 0.88 -10.32
N VAL A 83 14.39 2.08 -10.86
CA VAL A 83 15.34 3.10 -10.41
C VAL A 83 14.52 4.24 -9.82
N SER A 84 14.69 4.50 -8.53
CA SER A 84 14.03 5.58 -7.81
C SER A 84 15.01 6.69 -7.50
N PHE A 85 14.52 7.94 -7.52
CA PHE A 85 15.30 9.12 -7.21
C PHE A 85 14.39 10.23 -6.67
N PRO A 86 14.94 11.23 -5.96
CA PRO A 86 14.13 12.32 -5.43
C PRO A 86 13.40 13.11 -6.53
N PRO A 87 12.15 13.55 -6.29
CA PRO A 87 11.37 14.32 -7.27
C PRO A 87 12.04 15.61 -7.77
N HIS A 88 12.93 16.22 -6.96
CA HIS A 88 13.62 17.45 -7.35
C HIS A 88 14.54 17.26 -8.57
N LEU A 89 14.94 16.02 -8.89
CA LEU A 89 15.73 15.71 -10.08
C LEU A 89 14.87 15.58 -11.36
N SER A 90 13.54 15.61 -11.24
CA SER A 90 12.59 15.41 -12.34
C SER A 90 12.92 16.27 -13.56
N ALA A 91 13.07 17.59 -13.39
CA ALA A 91 13.30 18.51 -14.50
C ALA A 91 14.65 18.27 -15.21
N ASP A 92 15.73 18.13 -14.44
CA ASP A 92 17.07 17.88 -14.98
C ASP A 92 17.16 16.55 -15.72
N LEU A 93 16.49 15.53 -15.20
CA LEU A 93 16.48 14.20 -15.79
C LEU A 93 15.65 14.16 -17.08
N GLN A 94 14.46 14.77 -17.09
CA GLN A 94 13.63 14.87 -18.29
C GLN A 94 14.31 15.67 -19.41
N ALA A 95 15.14 16.66 -19.06
CA ALA A 95 15.95 17.39 -20.02
C ALA A 95 17.16 16.58 -20.55
N ALA A 96 17.67 15.64 -19.76
CA ALA A 96 18.89 14.87 -20.08
C ALA A 96 18.62 13.52 -20.75
N VAL A 97 17.49 12.88 -20.44
CA VAL A 97 17.21 11.47 -20.74
C VAL A 97 15.80 11.33 -21.32
N ARG A 98 15.65 10.46 -22.31
CA ARG A 98 14.36 10.07 -22.89
C ARG A 98 14.13 8.57 -22.77
N ARG A 99 12.89 8.13 -22.98
CA ARG A 99 12.60 6.70 -23.17
C ARG A 99 13.42 6.16 -24.35
N GLY A 100 13.99 4.97 -24.18
CA GLY A 100 14.88 4.33 -25.15
C GLY A 100 16.35 4.76 -25.05
N ASP A 101 16.70 5.78 -24.25
CA ASP A 101 18.09 6.17 -24.06
C ASP A 101 18.82 5.18 -23.14
N ALA A 102 20.09 4.91 -23.45
CA ALA A 102 21.00 4.20 -22.56
C ALA A 102 21.51 5.13 -21.45
N ILE A 103 21.48 4.65 -20.22
CA ILE A 103 21.94 5.37 -19.02
C ILE A 103 22.86 4.49 -18.16
N SER A 104 23.75 5.12 -17.42
CA SER A 104 24.49 4.50 -16.31
C SER A 104 23.96 5.05 -15.00
N VAL A 105 23.49 4.18 -14.12
CA VAL A 105 22.92 4.55 -12.83
C VAL A 105 23.88 4.12 -11.74
N GLN A 106 24.17 5.04 -10.84
CA GLN A 106 24.93 4.79 -9.62
C GLN A 106 24.00 5.05 -8.44
N GLY A 107 24.18 4.26 -7.38
CA GLY A 107 23.31 4.35 -6.23
C GLY A 107 23.41 3.13 -5.33
N TYR A 108 22.33 2.84 -4.62
CA TYR A 108 22.25 1.74 -3.67
C TYR A 108 21.12 0.78 -4.04
N ARG A 109 21.46 -0.50 -4.21
CA ARG A 109 20.47 -1.56 -4.34
C ARG A 109 19.95 -1.93 -2.96
N LEU A 110 18.63 -2.04 -2.84
CA LEU A 110 17.98 -2.39 -1.59
C LEU A 110 17.63 -3.88 -1.54
N GLY A 111 18.41 -4.63 -0.76
CA GLY A 111 18.25 -6.08 -0.61
C GLY A 111 18.40 -6.82 -1.95
N SER A 112 17.54 -7.81 -2.17
CA SER A 112 17.45 -8.58 -3.42
C SER A 112 16.38 -8.06 -4.39
N LEU A 113 15.67 -6.99 -4.03
CA LEU A 113 14.62 -6.43 -4.88
C LEU A 113 15.23 -5.83 -6.16
N PRO A 114 14.49 -5.81 -7.28
CA PRO A 114 14.88 -5.08 -8.49
C PRO A 114 14.67 -3.57 -8.28
N LEU A 115 15.16 -3.03 -7.17
CA LEU A 115 15.04 -1.63 -6.75
C LEU A 115 16.42 -1.02 -6.51
N LEU A 116 16.69 0.09 -7.19
CA LEU A 116 17.90 0.88 -7.08
C LEU A 116 17.54 2.32 -6.68
N GLN A 117 18.05 2.80 -5.55
CA GLN A 117 17.99 4.22 -5.19
C GLN A 117 19.17 4.94 -5.84
N ALA A 118 18.90 5.76 -6.85
CA ALA A 118 19.92 6.44 -7.62
C ALA A 118 20.40 7.72 -6.91
N ASN A 119 21.72 7.86 -6.80
CA ASN A 119 22.36 9.11 -6.42
C ASN A 119 22.92 9.85 -7.65
N THR A 120 23.10 9.15 -8.77
CA THR A 120 23.68 9.71 -9.98
C THR A 120 23.19 8.94 -11.20
N ILE A 121 22.68 9.66 -12.19
CA ILE A 121 22.25 9.10 -13.47
C ILE A 121 23.01 9.81 -14.59
N THR A 122 23.73 9.04 -15.41
CA THR A 122 24.49 9.55 -16.54
C THR A 122 23.84 9.12 -17.84
N ALA A 123 23.42 10.08 -18.67
CA ALA A 123 22.96 9.83 -20.01
C ALA A 123 24.13 9.41 -20.91
N ARG A 124 24.11 8.19 -21.47
CA ARG A 124 25.24 7.68 -22.28
C ARG A 124 25.38 8.42 -23.59
N ARG A 125 24.26 8.89 -24.16
CA ARG A 125 24.22 9.62 -25.43
C ARG A 125 24.92 10.98 -25.35
N SER A 126 24.69 11.74 -24.29
CA SER A 126 25.19 13.12 -24.14
C SER A 126 26.34 13.25 -23.15
N GLY A 127 26.60 12.22 -22.34
CA GLY A 127 27.52 12.29 -21.21
C GLY A 127 27.01 13.13 -20.04
N LYS A 128 25.82 13.77 -20.15
CA LYS A 128 25.26 14.60 -19.08
C LYS A 128 24.98 13.76 -17.84
N GLN A 129 25.43 14.24 -16.70
CA GLN A 129 25.25 13.61 -15.41
C GLN A 129 24.26 14.42 -14.57
N VAL A 130 23.24 13.75 -14.04
CA VAL A 130 22.30 14.28 -13.07
C VAL A 130 22.65 13.65 -11.72
N VAL A 131 23.05 14.48 -10.76
CA VAL A 131 23.53 14.03 -9.44
C VAL A 131 22.53 14.50 -8.40
N ASP A 132 22.08 13.59 -7.53
CA ASP A 132 21.35 13.93 -6.32
C ASP A 132 22.27 14.71 -5.40
N ARG A 133 22.01 16.01 -5.32
CA ARG A 133 22.65 16.89 -4.34
C ARG A 133 21.53 17.35 -3.43
N PRO A 134 21.48 16.86 -2.18
CA PRO A 134 20.47 17.31 -1.25
C PRO A 134 20.51 18.85 -1.20
N PRO A 135 19.35 19.52 -1.18
CA PRO A 135 19.30 20.98 -1.10
C PRO A 135 20.16 21.46 0.07
N ASN A 136 20.97 22.50 -0.15
CA ASN A 136 21.75 23.06 0.95
C ASN A 136 20.79 23.58 2.02
N PRO A 137 20.84 23.08 3.27
CA PRO A 137 19.92 23.49 4.32
C PRO A 137 20.03 24.98 4.68
N MET A 138 21.11 25.66 4.29
CA MET A 138 21.31 27.10 4.50
C MET A 138 20.75 27.99 3.38
N THR A 139 20.41 27.43 2.21
CA THR A 139 19.69 28.18 1.17
C THR A 139 18.19 28.11 1.45
N PRO A 140 17.47 29.24 1.48
CA PRO A 140 16.01 29.22 1.54
C PRO A 140 15.48 28.30 0.44
N PRO A 141 14.58 27.34 0.76
CA PRO A 141 13.99 26.52 -0.28
C PRO A 141 13.33 27.45 -1.30
N PRO A 142 13.48 27.21 -2.61
CA PRO A 142 12.65 27.88 -3.59
C PRO A 142 11.18 27.66 -3.21
N ALA A 143 10.33 28.65 -3.51
CA ALA A 143 8.90 28.52 -3.26
C ALA A 143 8.41 27.20 -3.87
N PRO A 144 7.66 26.37 -3.14
CA PRO A 144 7.13 25.13 -3.68
C PRO A 144 6.40 25.46 -4.98
N PRO A 145 6.63 24.70 -6.06
CA PRO A 145 5.78 24.80 -7.25
C PRO A 145 4.33 24.67 -6.80
N ALA A 146 3.43 25.42 -7.44
CA ALA A 146 2.00 25.20 -7.21
C ALA A 146 1.72 23.71 -7.48
N PRO A 147 1.16 22.96 -6.51
CA PRO A 147 0.86 21.56 -6.73
C PRO A 147 -0.06 21.47 -7.95
N PRO A 148 0.18 20.55 -8.90
CA PRO A 148 -0.71 20.45 -10.04
C PRO A 148 -2.13 20.15 -9.56
N ALA A 149 -3.10 20.64 -10.34
CA ALA A 149 -4.50 20.35 -10.08
C ALA A 149 -4.71 18.83 -10.19
N LEU A 150 -4.82 18.17 -9.04
CA LEU A 150 -5.13 16.76 -8.99
C LEU A 150 -6.57 16.58 -9.48
N THR A 151 -6.74 15.80 -10.54
CA THR A 151 -8.06 15.52 -11.11
C THR A 151 -8.56 14.17 -10.59
N PRO A 152 -9.87 14.01 -10.37
CA PRO A 152 -10.44 12.70 -10.14
C PRO A 152 -10.12 11.77 -11.32
N LEU A 153 -9.46 10.66 -11.03
CA LEU A 153 -9.05 9.69 -12.03
C LEU A 153 -9.48 8.29 -11.61
N GLN A 154 -9.98 7.55 -12.59
CA GLN A 154 -10.27 6.12 -12.49
C GLN A 154 -9.37 5.34 -13.44
N ALA A 155 -8.80 4.25 -12.95
CA ALA A 155 -7.94 3.37 -13.73
C ALA A 155 -8.35 1.90 -13.50
N ASP A 156 -8.41 1.15 -14.60
CA ASP A 156 -8.76 -0.27 -14.61
C ASP A 156 -7.76 -0.99 -15.51
N GLY A 157 -7.12 -2.04 -15.01
CA GLY A 157 -6.11 -2.73 -15.80
C GLY A 157 -5.58 -3.99 -15.15
N ARG A 158 -4.68 -4.65 -15.89
CA ARG A 158 -3.88 -5.75 -15.34
C ARG A 158 -2.65 -5.15 -14.68
N ILE A 159 -2.28 -5.64 -13.50
CA ILE A 159 -1.02 -5.26 -12.86
C ILE A 159 0.11 -5.84 -13.69
N GLU A 160 0.99 -4.99 -14.19
CA GLU A 160 2.19 -5.39 -14.90
C GLU A 160 3.32 -5.64 -13.89
N ARG A 161 3.54 -4.69 -12.97
CA ARG A 161 4.64 -4.71 -12.00
C ARG A 161 4.21 -4.06 -10.68
N LEU A 162 4.88 -4.43 -9.60
CA LEU A 162 4.79 -3.70 -8.34
C LEU A 162 5.68 -2.46 -8.39
N VAL A 163 5.23 -1.41 -7.71
CA VAL A 163 6.01 -0.19 -7.47
C VAL A 163 6.52 -0.25 -6.05
N TYR A 164 7.83 -0.13 -5.87
CA TYR A 164 8.46 -0.15 -4.56
C TYR A 164 8.76 1.26 -4.05
N GLY A 165 8.61 1.46 -2.74
CA GLY A 165 8.99 2.66 -2.03
C GLY A 165 10.47 2.68 -1.65
N PRO A 166 10.96 3.78 -1.05
CA PRO A 166 12.37 3.95 -0.68
C PRO A 166 12.90 2.91 0.30
N ARG A 167 12.02 2.26 1.08
CA ARG A 167 12.38 1.24 2.06
C ARG A 167 12.14 -0.18 1.54
N GLY A 168 11.82 -0.33 0.25
CA GLY A 168 11.53 -1.63 -0.38
C GLY A 168 10.13 -2.15 -0.05
N ASP A 169 9.33 -1.35 0.65
CA ASP A 169 7.91 -1.56 0.85
C ASP A 169 7.15 -1.42 -0.47
N THR A 170 6.00 -2.10 -0.60
CA THR A 170 5.14 -1.91 -1.79
C THR A 170 4.45 -0.56 -1.66
N ALA A 171 4.71 0.34 -2.60
CA ALA A 171 4.15 1.70 -2.65
C ALA A 171 3.06 1.85 -3.74
N GLY A 172 2.80 0.79 -4.50
CA GLY A 172 1.80 0.81 -5.57
C GLY A 172 2.00 -0.24 -6.64
N VAL A 173 1.44 0.02 -7.81
CA VAL A 173 1.52 -0.87 -8.98
C VAL A 173 1.59 -0.08 -10.29
N LEU A 174 2.22 -0.68 -11.29
CA LEU A 174 2.11 -0.29 -12.69
C LEU A 174 1.02 -1.12 -13.36
N LEU A 175 0.02 -0.46 -13.95
CA LEU A 175 -1.02 -1.11 -14.75
C LEU A 175 -0.57 -1.24 -16.21
N SER A 176 -1.19 -2.19 -16.92
CA SER A 176 -0.91 -2.51 -18.33
C SER A 176 -1.16 -1.37 -19.32
N ASP A 177 -1.96 -0.37 -18.94
CA ASP A 177 -2.18 0.85 -19.72
C ASP A 177 -1.06 1.90 -19.51
N GLY A 178 -0.09 1.61 -18.64
CA GLY A 178 1.00 2.49 -18.26
C GLY A 178 0.67 3.42 -17.09
N THR A 179 -0.48 3.26 -16.44
CA THR A 179 -0.86 4.05 -15.26
C THR A 179 -0.07 3.58 -14.02
N VAL A 180 0.61 4.52 -13.36
CA VAL A 180 1.24 4.28 -12.07
C VAL A 180 0.22 4.55 -10.97
N VAL A 181 -0.23 3.51 -10.29
CA VAL A 181 -1.10 3.63 -9.12
C VAL A 181 -0.22 3.66 -7.89
N ARG A 182 -0.40 4.67 -7.04
CA ARG A 182 0.29 4.81 -5.76
C ARG A 182 -0.67 4.68 -4.60
N MET A 183 -0.19 4.11 -3.52
CA MET A 183 -0.97 3.95 -2.30
C MET A 183 -0.05 3.97 -1.08
N PRO A 184 -0.58 4.33 0.09
CA PRO A 184 0.17 4.25 1.33
C PRO A 184 0.66 2.81 1.61
N PRO A 185 1.82 2.64 2.28
CA PRO A 185 2.37 1.32 2.56
C PRO A 185 1.44 0.41 3.36
N HIS A 186 0.68 0.97 4.31
CA HIS A 186 -0.28 0.21 5.10
C HIS A 186 -1.41 -0.38 4.24
N ALA A 187 -1.88 0.36 3.24
CA ALA A 187 -2.90 -0.12 2.34
C ALA A 187 -2.34 -1.18 1.38
N ALA A 188 -1.09 -1.02 0.90
CA ALA A 188 -0.44 -2.04 0.09
C ALA A 188 -0.31 -3.38 0.82
N VAL A 189 -0.06 -3.36 2.13
CA VAL A 189 -0.06 -4.57 2.97
C VAL A 189 -1.47 -5.15 3.11
N GLN A 190 -2.46 -4.31 3.43
CA GLN A 190 -3.86 -4.70 3.59
C GLN A 190 -4.43 -5.37 2.32
N TYR A 191 -4.08 -4.85 1.15
CA TYR A 191 -4.57 -5.32 -0.14
C TYR A 191 -3.55 -6.19 -0.90
N SER A 192 -2.54 -6.73 -0.23
CA SER A 192 -1.46 -7.52 -0.84
C SER A 192 -1.96 -8.68 -1.71
N GLU A 193 -3.08 -9.31 -1.34
CA GLU A 193 -3.72 -10.37 -2.14
C GLU A 193 -4.27 -9.89 -3.50
N LEU A 194 -4.62 -8.61 -3.60
CA LEU A 194 -5.03 -7.96 -4.85
C LEU A 194 -3.83 -7.50 -5.69
N LEU A 195 -2.73 -7.16 -5.03
CA LEU A 195 -1.52 -6.60 -5.64
C LEU A 195 -0.57 -7.69 -6.11
N ARG A 196 -1.03 -8.53 -7.05
CA ARG A 196 -0.20 -9.57 -7.67
C ARG A 196 0.06 -9.20 -9.13
N PRO A 197 1.31 -9.26 -9.62
CA PRO A 197 1.58 -9.17 -11.05
C PRO A 197 0.70 -10.13 -11.84
N GLY A 198 0.01 -9.61 -12.84
CA GLY A 198 -0.96 -10.32 -13.65
C GLY A 198 -2.40 -10.36 -13.11
N ALA A 199 -2.68 -9.85 -11.91
CA ALA A 199 -4.05 -9.71 -11.41
C ALA A 199 -4.74 -8.47 -12.02
N ARG A 200 -6.08 -8.44 -11.96
CA ARG A 200 -6.86 -7.25 -12.32
C ARG A 200 -6.99 -6.34 -11.12
N LEU A 201 -6.93 -5.04 -11.38
CA LEU A 201 -7.12 -3.99 -10.38
C LEU A 201 -7.96 -2.87 -10.98
N SER A 202 -8.94 -2.41 -10.21
CA SER A 202 -9.70 -1.18 -10.43
C SER A 202 -9.37 -0.21 -9.30
N VAL A 203 -9.18 1.06 -9.65
CA VAL A 203 -8.74 2.09 -8.73
C VAL A 203 -9.49 3.38 -9.00
N ASN A 204 -10.00 4.00 -7.95
CA ASN A 204 -10.43 5.40 -7.95
C ASN A 204 -9.47 6.22 -7.10
N GLY A 205 -9.23 7.46 -7.53
CA GLY A 205 -8.29 8.31 -6.86
C GLY A 205 -8.18 9.69 -7.47
N PHE A 206 -7.12 10.36 -7.09
CA PHE A 206 -6.75 11.67 -7.63
C PHE A 206 -5.38 11.58 -8.26
N GLY A 207 -5.15 12.33 -9.33
CA GLY A 207 -3.85 12.31 -9.95
C GLY A 207 -3.75 13.19 -11.17
N VAL A 208 -2.76 12.85 -11.99
CA VAL A 208 -2.29 13.67 -13.10
C VAL A 208 -2.16 12.82 -14.35
N LEU A 209 -2.51 13.44 -15.47
CA LEU A 209 -2.25 12.94 -16.81
C LEU A 209 -1.33 13.94 -17.50
N THR A 210 -0.14 13.49 -17.87
CA THR A 210 0.87 14.29 -18.55
C THR A 210 1.31 13.59 -19.84
N GLN A 211 2.08 14.28 -20.68
CA GLN A 211 2.70 13.65 -21.85
C GLN A 211 3.70 12.54 -21.47
N VAL A 212 4.30 12.64 -20.28
CA VAL A 212 5.22 11.62 -19.77
C VAL A 212 4.45 10.39 -19.31
N GLY A 213 3.23 10.53 -18.82
CA GLY A 213 2.40 9.38 -18.42
C GLY A 213 1.32 9.76 -17.43
N ARG A 214 0.76 8.75 -16.78
CA ARG A 214 -0.36 8.89 -15.85
C ARG A 214 0.01 8.35 -14.48
N SER A 215 -0.31 9.11 -13.44
CA SER A 215 -0.19 8.66 -12.05
C SER A 215 -1.49 8.94 -11.31
N VAL A 216 -1.90 7.98 -10.47
CA VAL A 216 -3.10 8.08 -9.63
C VAL A 216 -2.72 7.69 -8.20
N GLU A 217 -3.01 8.55 -7.24
CA GLU A 217 -3.04 8.20 -5.83
C GLU A 217 -4.39 7.56 -5.49
N ALA A 218 -4.36 6.29 -5.13
CA ALA A 218 -5.54 5.50 -4.89
C ALA A 218 -6.24 5.92 -3.59
N THR A 219 -7.49 6.36 -3.70
CA THR A 219 -8.38 6.51 -2.55
C THR A 219 -9.27 5.30 -2.36
N GLN A 220 -9.51 4.53 -3.43
CA GLN A 220 -10.23 3.26 -3.40
C GLN A 220 -9.56 2.24 -4.35
N VAL A 221 -9.51 0.98 -3.93
CA VAL A 221 -8.98 -0.15 -4.73
C VAL A 221 -9.91 -1.36 -4.66
N GLY A 222 -9.96 -2.14 -5.74
CA GLY A 222 -10.79 -3.34 -5.84
C GLY A 222 -10.34 -4.23 -6.99
N ARG A 223 -10.89 -5.45 -7.08
CA ARG A 223 -10.64 -6.35 -8.22
C ARG A 223 -11.27 -5.83 -9.51
N ASP A 224 -12.36 -5.09 -9.33
CA ASP A 224 -13.19 -4.46 -10.36
C ASP A 224 -13.90 -3.24 -9.76
N ARG A 225 -14.63 -2.50 -10.59
CA ARG A 225 -15.32 -1.27 -10.18
C ARG A 225 -16.41 -1.49 -9.12
N ASN A 226 -16.93 -2.71 -9.00
CA ASN A 226 -18.02 -3.03 -8.07
C ASN A 226 -17.49 -3.46 -6.69
N SER A 227 -16.18 -3.74 -6.59
CA SER A 227 -15.50 -4.18 -5.37
C SER A 227 -14.52 -3.14 -4.83
N LEU A 228 -14.72 -1.86 -5.15
CA LEU A 228 -13.89 -0.76 -4.67
C LEU A 228 -14.04 -0.57 -3.15
N GLN A 229 -12.92 -0.59 -2.44
CA GLN A 229 -12.83 -0.36 -1.00
C GLN A 229 -11.88 0.80 -0.71
N ALA A 230 -12.20 1.60 0.31
CA ALA A 230 -11.37 2.74 0.68
C ALA A 230 -9.96 2.31 1.12
N VAL A 231 -8.95 3.00 0.60
CA VAL A 231 -7.53 2.82 0.91
C VAL A 231 -7.15 3.59 2.16
N PHE A 232 -7.80 4.73 2.39
CA PHE A 232 -7.66 5.56 3.58
C PHE A 232 -8.79 5.24 4.57
N ALA A 233 -8.46 5.18 5.86
CA ALA A 233 -9.48 5.26 6.89
C ALA A 233 -10.15 6.65 6.81
N PRO A 234 -11.48 6.76 6.90
CA PRO A 234 -12.11 8.06 7.07
C PRO A 234 -11.53 8.74 8.33
N PRO A 235 -11.28 10.06 8.31
CA PRO A 235 -10.85 10.76 9.52
C PRO A 235 -11.81 10.44 10.65
N ALA A 236 -11.28 10.08 11.82
CA ALA A 236 -12.09 9.84 12.99
C ALA A 236 -13.01 11.06 13.21
N PRO A 237 -14.30 10.88 13.50
CA PRO A 237 -15.17 12.00 13.82
C PRO A 237 -14.53 12.78 14.99
N PRO A 238 -14.62 14.12 15.00
CA PRO A 238 -14.07 14.91 16.09
C PRO A 238 -14.62 14.37 17.41
N ALA A 239 -13.73 14.13 18.37
CA ALA A 239 -14.12 13.68 19.69
C ALA A 239 -15.19 14.65 20.23
N PRO A 240 -16.30 14.14 20.81
CA PRO A 240 -17.27 15.02 21.43
C PRO A 240 -16.55 15.89 22.47
N PRO A 241 -16.92 17.17 22.61
CA PRO A 241 -16.32 18.04 23.61
C PRO A 241 -16.39 17.36 24.98
N ALA A 242 -15.29 17.42 25.73
CA ALA A 242 -15.20 16.83 27.06
C ALA A 242 -16.41 17.28 27.90
N ALA A 243 -17.09 16.33 28.53
CA ALA A 243 -18.21 16.64 29.41
C ALA A 243 -17.73 17.65 30.47
N PRO A 244 -18.52 18.69 30.79
CA PRO A 244 -18.16 19.62 31.85
C PRO A 244 -17.93 18.83 33.13
N PRO A 245 -16.93 19.23 33.96
CA PRO A 245 -16.70 18.58 35.23
C PRO A 245 -18.01 18.58 36.04
N PRO A 246 -18.32 17.50 36.78
CA PRO A 246 -19.52 17.46 37.60
C PRO A 246 -19.50 18.65 38.56
N PRO A 247 -20.66 19.29 38.83
CA PRO A 247 -20.75 20.34 39.82
C PRO A 247 -20.10 19.85 41.11
N GLY A 248 -19.13 20.62 41.62
CA GLY A 248 -18.48 20.31 42.89
C GLY A 248 -19.55 20.07 43.95
N ALA A 249 -19.46 18.93 44.64
CA ALA A 249 -20.33 18.64 45.76
C ALA A 249 -20.31 19.84 46.73
N PRO A 250 -21.47 20.29 47.24
CA PRO A 250 -21.50 21.31 48.28
C PRO A 250 -20.55 20.90 49.41
N GLY A 251 -19.64 21.81 49.76
CA GLY A 251 -18.65 21.58 50.80
C GLY A 251 -19.30 21.02 52.06
N ALA A 252 -18.72 19.95 52.59
CA ALA A 252 -19.11 19.40 53.87
C ALA A 252 -19.15 20.53 54.91
N PRO A 253 -20.18 20.62 55.77
CA PRO A 253 -20.23 21.63 56.81
C PRO A 253 -19.01 21.50 57.72
N ALA A 254 -18.40 22.64 58.05
CA ALA A 254 -17.24 22.72 58.92
C ALA A 254 -17.55 22.02 60.26
N ALA A 255 -16.65 21.12 60.67
CA ALA A 255 -16.72 20.49 61.99
C ALA A 255 -16.64 21.58 63.09
N PRO A 256 -17.49 21.51 64.14
CA PRO A 256 -17.41 22.46 65.24
C PRO A 256 -16.08 22.28 66.01
N PRO A 257 -15.52 23.37 66.58
CA PRO A 257 -14.25 23.30 67.30
C PRO A 257 -14.37 22.44 68.58
N PRO A 258 -13.29 21.74 68.98
CA PRO A 258 -13.28 20.92 70.18
C PRO A 258 -13.43 21.79 71.45
N PRO A 259 -14.09 21.28 72.51
CA PRO A 259 -14.23 21.99 73.77
C PRO A 259 -12.86 22.15 74.48
N PRO A 260 -12.66 23.23 75.24
CA PRO A 260 -11.43 23.44 76.00
C PRO A 260 -11.29 22.40 77.12
N ALA A 261 -10.06 21.90 77.31
CA ALA A 261 -9.73 20.95 78.37
C ALA A 261 -9.88 21.59 79.77
N PRO A 262 -10.46 20.89 80.75
CA PRO A 262 -10.55 21.38 82.12
C PRO A 262 -9.19 21.35 82.82
N ARG A 263 -8.96 22.35 83.69
CA ARG A 263 -7.86 22.35 84.68
C ARG A 263 -8.17 21.43 85.85
#